data_AF-A0A8S2NWF8-F1
#
_entry.id   AF-A0A8S2NWF8-F1
#
_cell.length_a   1.000
_cell.length_b   1.000
_cell.length_c   1.000
_cell.angle_alpha   90.00
_cell.angle_beta   90.00
_cell.angle_gamma   90.00
#
_symmetry.space_group_name_H-M   'P 1'
#
loop_
_entity.id
_entity.type
_entity.pdbx_description
1 polymer ?
#
loop_
_entity_poly.entity_id
_entity_poly.type
_entity_poly.pdbx_seq_one_letter_code
_entity_poly.pdbx_strand_id
1 'polypeptide(L)'
;IKYGYPILFKDNDEYIDPIILNILSKNIQDNQKNLFVKLGDKEIDIDPNFRMYLTSRLPNPKLSTFHFSRSIVINYTVTLKGLEEQLLSVLVKIERRELE
;
A
#
# COMPACT_ATOMS: atom_id res chain seq x y z
N ILE A 1 10.58 4.63 8.98
CA ILE A 1 9.60 5.63 9.46
C ILE A 1 10.28 6.97 9.70
N LYS A 2 11.28 7.01 10.59
CA LYS A 2 12.12 8.19 10.89
C LYS A 2 12.77 8.92 9.70
N TYR A 3 13.03 8.21 8.59
CA TYR A 3 13.72 8.76 7.41
C TYR A 3 12.79 8.98 6.20
N GLY A 4 11.48 8.90 6.38
CA GLY A 4 10.51 9.15 5.30
C GLY A 4 10.43 8.10 4.19
N TYR A 5 11.30 7.09 4.16
CA TYR A 5 11.27 6.07 3.13
C TYR A 5 9.94 5.30 3.10
N PRO A 6 9.35 5.09 1.91
CA PRO A 6 8.14 4.30 1.78
C PRO A 6 8.41 2.84 2.14
N ILE A 7 7.49 2.22 2.86
CA ILE A 7 7.56 0.79 3.22
C ILE A 7 6.37 0.05 2.63
N LEU A 8 6.66 -1.05 1.95
CA LEU A 8 5.69 -1.98 1.38
C LEU A 8 5.62 -3.25 2.22
N PHE A 9 4.45 -3.50 2.80
CA PHE A 9 4.13 -4.76 3.46
C PHE A 9 3.49 -5.68 2.43
N LYS A 10 4.17 -6.79 2.13
CA LYS A 10 3.71 -7.76 1.14
C LYS A 10 2.81 -8.82 1.78
N ASP A 11 1.92 -9.38 0.97
CA ASP A 11 1.13 -10.58 1.29
C ASP A 11 0.25 -10.46 2.55
N ASN A 12 -0.46 -9.33 2.70
CA ASN A 12 -1.37 -9.05 3.82
C ASN A 12 -2.80 -9.48 3.47
N ASP A 13 -2.98 -10.77 3.20
CA ASP A 13 -4.22 -11.32 2.63
C ASP A 13 -5.31 -11.57 3.69
N GLU A 14 -4.91 -12.05 4.88
CA GLU A 14 -5.81 -12.47 5.96
C GLU A 14 -5.42 -11.92 7.34
N TYR A 15 -4.13 -11.63 7.55
CA TYR A 15 -3.61 -11.16 8.82
C TYR A 15 -2.76 -9.91 8.64
N ILE A 16 -2.99 -8.93 9.52
CA ILE A 16 -2.16 -7.75 9.67
C ILE A 16 -1.62 -7.76 11.09
N ASP A 17 -0.30 -7.66 11.23
CA ASP A 17 0.35 -7.61 12.53
C ASP A 17 -0.17 -6.40 13.35
N PRO A 18 -0.72 -6.61 14.56
CA PRO A 18 -1.19 -5.55 15.43
C PRO A 18 -0.17 -4.43 15.67
N ILE A 19 1.13 -4.71 15.54
CA ILE A 19 2.19 -3.72 15.73
C ILE A 19 2.03 -2.53 14.79
N ILE A 20 1.56 -2.74 13.55
CA ILE A 20 1.40 -1.66 12.57
C ILE A 20 0.08 -0.89 12.72
N LEU A 21 -0.80 -1.30 13.63
CA LEU A 21 -2.12 -0.69 13.77
C LEU A 21 -2.06 0.78 14.16
N ASN A 22 -1.10 1.18 15.00
CA ASN A 22 -0.96 2.59 15.34
C ASN A 22 -0.58 3.45 14.13
N ILE A 23 0.25 2.92 13.22
CA ILE A 23 0.57 3.58 11.95
C ILE A 23 -0.68 3.62 11.06
N LEU A 24 -1.36 2.47 10.89
CA LEU A 24 -2.54 2.35 10.05
C LEU A 24 -3.65 3.32 10.49
N SER A 25 -3.80 3.49 11.80
CA SER A 25 -4.81 4.33 12.42
C SER A 25 -4.41 5.80 12.51
N LYS A 26 -3.21 6.15 12.05
CA LYS A 26 -2.61 7.48 12.21
C LYS A 26 -2.63 7.96 13.67
N ASN A 27 -2.41 7.03 14.61
CA ASN A 27 -2.29 7.32 16.04
C ASN A 27 -0.89 7.90 16.31
N ILE A 28 -0.67 9.11 15.82
CA ILE A 28 0.59 9.85 15.90
C ILE A 28 0.49 10.82 17.07
N GLN A 29 1.53 10.81 17.91
CA GLN A 29 1.66 11.72 19.04
C GLN A 29 2.65 12.83 18.70
N ASP A 30 2.39 14.02 19.22
CA ASP A 30 3.21 15.21 19.04
C ASP A 30 3.86 15.59 20.37
N ASN A 31 5.20 15.61 20.40
CA ASN A 31 6.00 16.03 21.56
C ASN A 31 6.70 17.37 21.30
N GLN A 32 6.01 18.34 20.69
CA GLN A 32 6.42 19.74 20.44
C GLN A 32 7.63 19.94 19.50
N LYS A 33 8.52 18.95 19.38
CA LYS A 33 9.71 18.96 18.51
C LYS A 33 9.57 17.95 17.38
N ASN A 34 9.05 16.77 17.68
CA ASN A 34 8.94 15.66 16.74
C ASN A 34 7.56 15.00 16.86
N LEU A 35 7.09 14.47 15.73
CA LEU A 35 6.01 13.51 15.68
C LEU A 35 6.57 12.12 15.95
N PHE A 36 5.85 11.29 16.70
CA PHE A 36 6.22 9.91 16.97
C PHE A 36 5.01 8.99 17.00
N VAL A 37 5.25 7.69 16.80
CA VAL A 37 4.22 6.65 16.85
C VAL A 37 4.74 5.48 17.68
N LYS A 38 3.85 4.89 18.49
CA LYS A 38 4.17 3.71 19.29
C LYS A 38 4.02 2.44 18.43
N LEU A 39 5.10 1.68 18.31
CA LEU A 39 5.17 0.40 17.62
C LEU A 39 5.57 -0.68 18.62
N GLY A 40 4.58 -1.46 19.08
CA GLY A 40 4.76 -2.36 20.21
C GLY A 40 5.11 -1.56 21.46
N ASP A 41 6.29 -1.82 22.02
CA ASP A 41 6.79 -1.13 23.22
C ASP A 41 7.75 0.03 22.91
N LYS A 42 8.01 0.31 21.63
CA LYS A 42 8.96 1.35 21.23
C LYS A 42 8.26 2.56 20.66
N GLU A 43 8.72 3.74 21.05
CA GLU A 43 8.38 5.00 20.41
C GLU A 43 9.35 5.26 19.25
N ILE A 44 8.81 5.53 18.07
CA ILE A 44 9.59 5.75 16.85
C ILE A 44 9.18 7.08 16.25
N ASP A 45 10.17 7.95 15.99
CA ASP A 45 9.96 9.20 15.26
C ASP A 45 9.32 8.93 13.88
N ILE A 46 8.33 9.74 13.51
CA ILE A 46 7.70 9.70 12.19
C ILE A 46 8.06 10.92 11.36
N ASP A 47 8.62 10.65 10.19
CA ASP A 47 8.82 11.68 9.17
C ASP A 47 7.49 11.91 8.43
N PRO A 48 7.05 13.17 8.23
CA PRO A 48 5.82 13.49 7.51
C PRO A 48 5.75 12.94 6.07
N ASN A 49 6.90 12.66 5.44
CA ASN A 49 6.98 12.09 4.10
C ASN A 49 6.82 10.57 4.08
N PHE A 50 6.79 9.92 5.25
CA PHE A 50 6.65 8.48 5.34
C PHE A 50 5.33 8.00 4.71
N ARG A 51 5.43 6.97 3.87
CA ARG A 51 4.28 6.28 3.26
C ARG A 51 4.32 4.80 3.60
N MET A 52 3.16 4.24 3.92
CA MET A 52 2.97 2.82 4.15
C MET A 52 2.02 2.26 3.09
N TYR A 53 2.39 1.13 2.50
CA TYR A 53 1.58 0.42 1.52
C TYR A 53 1.39 -1.02 1.97
N LEU A 54 0.18 -1.54 1.78
CA LEU A 54 -0.20 -2.93 2.03
C LEU A 54 -0.61 -3.54 0.70
N THR A 55 -0.10 -4.73 0.38
CA THR A 55 -0.52 -5.47 -0.81
C THR A 55 -1.13 -6.80 -0.44
N SER A 56 -2.14 -7.19 -1.21
CA SER A 56 -2.78 -8.50 -1.20
C SER A 56 -2.63 -9.13 -2.57
N ARG A 57 -2.43 -10.45 -2.62
CA ARG A 57 -2.53 -11.23 -3.87
C ARG A 57 -3.94 -11.73 -4.12
N LEU A 58 -4.78 -11.73 -3.09
CA LEU A 58 -6.18 -12.10 -3.23
C LEU A 58 -6.96 -10.96 -3.90
N PRO A 59 -7.80 -11.26 -4.92
CA PRO A 59 -8.71 -10.28 -5.50
C PRO A 59 -9.70 -9.71 -4.47
N ASN A 60 -10.03 -10.51 -3.45
CA ASN A 60 -10.86 -10.11 -2.33
C ASN A 60 -10.17 -10.53 -1.01
N PRO A 61 -9.29 -9.69 -0.44
CA PRO A 61 -8.63 -10.00 0.82
C PRO A 61 -9.63 -10.03 1.97
N LYS A 62 -9.45 -10.97 2.90
CA LYS A 62 -10.36 -11.18 4.03
C LYS A 62 -10.01 -10.27 5.22
N LEU A 63 -9.76 -8.99 4.94
CA LEU A 63 -9.47 -8.03 5.98
C LEU A 63 -10.75 -7.64 6.73
N SER A 64 -10.62 -7.40 8.03
CA SER A 64 -11.74 -6.91 8.84
C SER A 64 -12.17 -5.50 8.42
N THR A 65 -13.43 -5.13 8.68
CA THR A 65 -13.96 -3.78 8.46
C THR A 65 -13.10 -2.70 9.12
N PHE A 66 -12.48 -3.04 10.24
CA PHE A 66 -11.55 -2.15 10.94
C PHE A 66 -10.34 -1.79 10.08
N HIS A 67 -9.73 -2.76 9.38
CA HIS A 67 -8.59 -2.47 8.49
C HIS A 67 -9.04 -1.73 7.23
N PHE A 68 -10.16 -2.15 6.64
CA PHE A 68 -10.73 -1.50 5.46
C PHE A 68 -11.06 -0.02 5.70
N SER A 69 -11.71 0.30 6.83
CA SER A 69 -12.10 1.68 7.16
C SER A 69 -10.92 2.62 7.44
N ARG A 70 -9.76 2.08 7.82
CA ARG A 70 -8.53 2.85 8.12
C ARG A 70 -7.54 2.88 6.95
N SER A 71 -7.90 2.26 5.83
CA SER A 71 -7.06 2.18 4.63
C SER A 71 -7.74 2.85 3.45
N ILE A 72 -6.94 3.33 2.50
CA ILE A 72 -7.43 3.60 1.14
C ILE A 72 -7.22 2.32 0.35
N VAL A 73 -8.30 1.75 -0.17
CA VAL A 73 -8.23 0.52 -0.97
C VAL A 73 -8.20 0.87 -2.44
N ILE A 74 -7.20 0.33 -3.13
CA ILE A 74 -7.04 0.46 -4.57
C ILE A 74 -7.18 -0.94 -5.17
N ASN A 75 -8.22 -1.12 -5.99
CA ASN A 75 -8.36 -2.36 -6.76
C ASN A 75 -7.48 -2.27 -8.02
N TYR A 76 -6.43 -3.08 -8.05
CA TYR A 76 -5.52 -3.19 -9.19
C TYR A 76 -5.68 -4.54 -9.93
N THR A 77 -6.88 -5.11 -9.91
CA THR A 77 -7.16 -6.34 -10.66
C THR A 77 -7.24 -6.02 -12.14
N VAL A 78 -6.48 -6.77 -12.95
CA VAL A 78 -6.55 -6.68 -14.40
C VAL A 78 -7.92 -7.14 -14.87
N THR A 79 -8.62 -6.31 -15.64
CA THR A 79 -9.87 -6.68 -16.29
C THR A 79 -9.57 -7.37 -17.63
N LEU A 80 -10.44 -8.26 -18.09
CA LEU A 80 -10.27 -8.93 -19.40
C LEU A 80 -10.06 -7.92 -20.53
N LYS A 81 -10.87 -6.86 -20.55
CA LYS A 81 -10.75 -5.77 -21.53
C LYS A 81 -9.39 -5.05 -21.41
N GLY A 82 -8.97 -4.72 -20.20
CA GLY A 82 -7.66 -4.07 -19.99
C GLY A 82 -6.50 -4.96 -20.41
N LEU A 83 -6.60 -6.27 -20.21
CA LEU A 83 -5.61 -7.24 -20.68
C LEU A 83 -5.61 -7.31 -22.22
N GLU A 84 -6.78 -7.35 -22.86
CA GLU A 84 -6.90 -7.36 -24.31
C GLU A 84 -6.26 -6.11 -24.94
N GLU A 85 -6.54 -4.93 -24.39
CA GLU A 85 -5.92 -3.67 -24.82
C GLU A 85 -4.39 -3.67 -24.63
N GLN A 86 -3.89 -4.23 -23.52
CA GLN A 86 -2.45 -4.37 -23.27
C GLN A 86 -1.80 -5.32 -24.27
N LEU A 87 -2.41 -6.47 -24.55
CA LEU A 87 -1.89 -7.43 -25.52
C LEU A 87 -1.94 -6.87 -26.94
N LEU A 88 -3.01 -6.16 -27.30
CA LEU A 88 -3.11 -5.47 -28.59
C LEU A 88 -2.01 -4.42 -28.75
N SER A 89 -1.75 -3.61 -27.71
CA SER A 89 -0.65 -2.64 -27.72
C SER A 89 0.71 -3.31 -27.96
N VAL A 90 0.97 -4.47 -27.33
CA VAL A 90 2.19 -5.24 -27.54
C VAL A 90 2.26 -5.78 -28.97
N LEU A 91 1.16 -6.32 -29.52
CA LEU A 91 1.11 -6.85 -30.88
C LEU A 91 1.39 -5.74 -31.91
N VAL A 92 0.75 -4.58 -31.78
CA VAL A 92 0.95 -3.43 -32.68
C VAL A 92 2.41 -2.98 -32.67
N LYS A 93 3.08 -2.93 -31.51
CA LYS A 93 4.51 -2.59 -31.42
C LYS A 93 5.40 -3.59 -32.17
N ILE A 94 5.04 -4.87 -32.18
CA ILE A 94 5.80 -5.91 -32.86
C ILE A 94 5.57 -5.83 -34.37
N GLU A 95 4.31 -5.72 -34.81
CA GLU A 95 3.92 -5.78 -36.21
C GLU A 95 4.14 -4.46 -36.98
N ARG A 96 4.04 -3.31 -36.30
CA ARG A 96 4.10 -1.99 -36.92
C ARG A 96 4.98 -1.03 -36.11
N ARG A 97 6.28 -1.32 -36.06
CA ARG A 97 7.30 -0.50 -35.37
C ARG A 97 7.36 0.96 -35.84
N GLU A 98 6.85 1.26 -37.03
CA GLU A 98 6.86 2.60 -37.63
C GLU A 98 5.69 3.52 -37.20
N LEU A 99 4.76 3.04 -36.35
CA LEU A 99 3.64 3.83 -35.82
C LEU A 99 3.88 4.37 -34.40
N GLU A 100 5.06 4.13 -33.81
CA GLU A 100 5.56 4.83 -32.62
C GLU A 100 6.45 6.02 -33.00
#